data_AF-A0A929QTQ6-F1
#
_entry.id   AF-A0A929QTQ6-F1
#
_cell.length_a   1.000
_cell.length_b   1.000
_cell.length_c   1.000
_cell.angle_alpha   90.00
_cell.angle_beta   90.00
_cell.angle_gamma   90.00
#
_symmetry.space_group_name_H-M   'P 1'
#
loop_
_entity.id
_entity.type
_entity.pdbx_description
1 polymer ?
#
loop_
_entity_poly.entity_id
_entity_poly.type
_entity_poly.pdbx_seq_one_letter_code
_entity_poly.pdbx_strand_id
1 'polypeptide(L)'
;MATACVIVCGGGPNPALDQIENLIQAYDQVYFVGADRGALRLVRAGYVLDMALGDFDSVSEEERQVIEAHSQEFQAFPSEKDDTDGHLALDMAMTRWPEADYVALGFLGERGGRLDHFLANIWLVHQPRFQAGLSRLSLLEAHHKVRFLEPGHHVLAYEPC
;
A
#
# COMPACT_ATOMS: atom_id res chain seq x y z
N MET A 1 3.55 21.37 -2.33
CA MET A 1 2.79 20.48 -3.21
C MET A 1 2.34 19.31 -2.36
N ALA A 2 1.04 19.08 -2.26
CA ALA A 2 0.48 17.95 -1.52
C ALA A 2 0.84 16.66 -2.26
N THR A 3 1.42 15.70 -1.54
CA THR A 3 1.95 14.47 -2.15
C THR A 3 1.35 13.26 -1.45
N ALA A 4 0.95 12.25 -2.22
CA ALA A 4 0.50 10.97 -1.70
C ALA A 4 1.31 9.80 -2.29
N CYS A 5 1.37 8.70 -1.56
CA CYS A 5 1.89 7.42 -2.03
C CYS A 5 0.81 6.35 -1.83
N VAL A 6 0.31 5.81 -2.94
CA VAL A 6 -0.63 4.69 -2.95
C VAL A 6 0.17 3.40 -2.99
N ILE A 7 -0.04 2.55 -1.98
CA ILE A 7 0.62 1.26 -1.84
C ILE A 7 -0.44 0.18 -2.00
N VAL A 8 -0.34 -0.69 -2.99
CA VAL A 8 -1.30 -1.78 -3.20
C VAL A 8 -0.64 -3.12 -2.93
N CYS A 9 -1.24 -3.93 -2.05
CA CYS A 9 -0.82 -5.32 -1.83
C CYS A 9 -1.89 -6.34 -2.26
N GLY A 10 -1.49 -7.60 -2.37
CA GLY A 10 -2.36 -8.70 -2.80
C GLY A 10 -3.32 -9.24 -1.73
N GLY A 11 -3.39 -8.64 -0.53
CA GLY A 11 -3.95 -9.26 0.69
C GLY A 11 -5.47 -9.52 0.69
N GLY A 12 -6.25 -8.81 -0.12
CA GLY A 12 -7.71 -8.99 -0.22
C GLY A 12 -8.21 -9.04 -1.68
N PRO A 13 -9.40 -9.60 -1.96
CA PRO A 13 -9.94 -9.69 -3.31
C PRO A 13 -10.29 -8.33 -3.93
N ASN A 14 -10.61 -7.32 -3.10
CA ASN A 14 -10.99 -5.99 -3.53
C ASN A 14 -10.26 -4.90 -2.70
N PRO A 15 -9.07 -4.45 -3.10
CA PRO A 15 -8.27 -3.51 -2.31
C PRO A 15 -8.71 -2.05 -2.48
N ALA A 16 -9.97 -1.76 -2.87
CA ALA A 16 -10.50 -0.40 -3.08
C ALA A 16 -9.74 0.42 -4.14
N LEU A 17 -9.42 -0.18 -5.29
CA LEU A 17 -8.73 0.53 -6.39
C LEU A 17 -9.54 1.70 -6.96
N ASP A 18 -10.86 1.68 -6.80
CA ASP A 18 -11.78 2.75 -7.18
C ASP A 18 -11.50 4.06 -6.42
N GLN A 19 -10.82 4.00 -5.29
CA GLN A 19 -10.44 5.17 -4.50
C GLN A 19 -9.26 5.94 -5.10
N ILE A 20 -8.50 5.32 -6.02
CA ILE A 20 -7.29 5.93 -6.60
C ILE A 20 -7.61 7.21 -7.37
N GLU A 21 -8.72 7.26 -8.11
CA GLU A 21 -9.10 8.46 -8.87
C GLU A 21 -9.34 9.66 -7.95
N ASN A 22 -9.99 9.44 -6.80
CA ASN A 22 -10.21 10.48 -5.81
C ASN A 22 -8.88 10.98 -5.22
N LEU A 23 -7.91 10.08 -5.00
CA LEU A 23 -6.57 10.46 -4.51
C LEU A 23 -5.81 11.28 -5.56
N ILE A 24 -5.86 10.90 -6.84
CA ILE A 24 -5.23 11.67 -7.92
C ILE A 24 -5.81 13.09 -8.00
N GLN A 25 -7.11 13.26 -7.74
CA GLN A 25 -7.74 14.59 -7.73
C GLN A 25 -7.41 15.41 -6.47
N ALA A 26 -7.15 14.75 -5.34
CA ALA A 26 -6.92 15.40 -4.06
C ALA A 26 -5.47 15.85 -3.82
N TYR A 27 -4.51 15.31 -4.56
CA TYR A 27 -3.07 15.58 -4.38
C TYR A 27 -2.43 16.10 -5.67
N ASP A 28 -1.39 16.93 -5.52
CA ASP A 28 -0.64 17.47 -6.65
C ASP A 28 0.23 16.39 -7.33
N GLN A 29 0.71 15.43 -6.54
CA GLN A 29 1.53 14.30 -6.98
C GLN A 29 1.09 13.03 -6.24
N VAL A 30 0.90 11.94 -6.99
CA VAL A 30 0.63 10.62 -6.45
C VAL A 30 1.69 9.65 -6.94
N TYR A 31 2.32 8.92 -6.03
CA TYR A 31 3.22 7.82 -6.34
C TYR A 31 2.50 6.48 -6.21
N PHE A 32 2.89 5.51 -7.04
CA PHE A 32 2.30 4.17 -7.06
C PHE A 32 3.35 3.11 -6.72
N VAL A 33 3.10 2.40 -5.63
CA VAL A 33 3.91 1.26 -5.17
C VAL A 33 3.06 0.00 -5.17
N GLY A 34 3.52 -1.03 -5.87
CA GLY A 34 2.85 -2.34 -5.93
C GLY A 34 3.65 -3.44 -5.26
N ALA A 35 3.00 -4.19 -4.37
CA ALA A 35 3.54 -5.42 -3.79
C ALA A 35 2.89 -6.67 -4.43
N ASP A 36 3.68 -7.55 -5.03
CA ASP A 36 3.24 -8.79 -5.72
C ASP A 36 2.03 -8.57 -6.65
N ARG A 37 0.92 -9.31 -6.43
CA ARG A 37 -0.36 -9.14 -7.15
C ARG A 37 -0.95 -7.73 -7.04
N GLY A 38 -0.58 -6.96 -6.03
CA GLY A 38 -0.93 -5.54 -5.95
C GLY A 38 -0.30 -4.73 -7.07
N ALA A 39 0.93 -5.05 -7.47
CA ALA A 39 1.58 -4.43 -8.63
C ALA A 39 0.84 -4.77 -9.93
N LEU A 40 0.49 -6.05 -10.12
CA LEU A 40 -0.29 -6.49 -11.28
C LEU A 40 -1.64 -5.78 -11.38
N ARG A 41 -2.31 -5.56 -10.24
CA ARG A 41 -3.59 -4.85 -10.17
C ARG A 41 -3.48 -3.40 -10.62
N LEU A 42 -2.45 -2.69 -10.15
CA LEU A 42 -2.17 -1.32 -10.58
C LEU A 42 -1.91 -1.24 -12.09
N VAL A 43 -1.06 -2.13 -12.62
CA VAL A 43 -0.76 -2.18 -14.06
C VAL A 43 -2.02 -2.48 -14.89
N ARG A 44 -2.84 -3.45 -14.44
CA ARG A 44 -4.13 -3.76 -15.11
C ARG A 44 -5.14 -2.62 -15.04
N ALA A 45 -5.05 -1.77 -14.03
CA ALA A 45 -5.86 -0.56 -13.92
C ALA A 45 -5.30 0.61 -14.76
N GLY A 46 -4.19 0.42 -15.47
CA GLY A 46 -3.60 1.40 -16.38
C GLY A 46 -2.61 2.37 -15.72
N TYR A 47 -2.20 2.11 -14.48
CA TYR A 47 -1.21 2.93 -13.78
C TYR A 47 0.22 2.47 -14.07
N VAL A 48 1.13 3.43 -14.21
CA VAL A 48 2.58 3.19 -14.23
C VAL A 48 3.09 3.29 -12.81
N LEU A 49 3.86 2.30 -12.37
CA LEU A 49 4.35 2.22 -10.99
C LEU A 49 5.66 2.96 -10.86
N ASP A 50 5.81 3.69 -9.76
CA ASP A 50 7.11 4.22 -9.33
C ASP A 50 7.99 3.09 -8.78
N MET A 51 7.36 2.07 -8.19
CA MET A 51 8.05 0.90 -7.66
C MET A 51 7.14 -0.33 -7.65
N ALA A 52 7.67 -1.47 -8.07
CA ALA A 52 7.11 -2.78 -7.83
C ALA A 52 8.10 -3.63 -7.04
N LEU A 53 7.63 -4.33 -6.02
CA LEU A 53 8.43 -5.25 -5.23
C LEU A 53 7.65 -6.49 -4.81
N GLY A 54 8.37 -7.56 -4.47
CA GLY A 54 7.74 -8.83 -4.19
C GLY A 54 8.72 -9.99 -4.30
N ASP A 55 8.29 -11.18 -3.87
CA ASP A 55 8.90 -12.42 -4.38
C ASP A 55 8.27 -12.87 -5.72
N PHE A 56 7.11 -12.29 -6.07
CA PHE A 56 6.36 -12.54 -7.30
C PHE A 56 6.00 -14.02 -7.51
N ASP A 57 5.94 -14.83 -6.45
CA ASP A 57 5.60 -16.25 -6.53
C ASP A 57 4.14 -16.49 -6.97
N SER A 58 3.31 -15.46 -6.78
CA SER A 58 1.86 -15.51 -6.96
C SER A 58 1.41 -15.02 -8.34
N VAL A 59 2.33 -14.60 -9.21
CA VAL A 59 2.05 -14.14 -10.58
C VAL A 59 2.75 -15.04 -11.60
N SER A 60 2.21 -15.14 -12.82
CA SER A 60 2.89 -15.88 -13.89
C SER A 60 4.13 -15.12 -14.39
N GLU A 61 5.01 -15.80 -15.12
CA GLU A 61 6.19 -15.15 -15.71
C GLU A 61 5.79 -14.04 -16.71
N GLU A 62 4.70 -14.24 -17.47
CA GLU A 62 4.15 -13.20 -18.35
C GLU A 62 3.59 -12.00 -17.55
N GLU A 63 2.88 -12.26 -16.45
CA GLU A 63 2.37 -11.21 -15.57
C GLU A 63 3.52 -10.44 -14.92
N ARG A 64 4.58 -11.14 -14.50
CA ARG A 64 5.80 -10.53 -13.95
C ARG A 64 6.49 -9.63 -14.95
N GLN A 65 6.67 -10.06 -16.20
CA GLN A 65 7.25 -9.24 -17.27
C GLN A 65 6.41 -7.99 -17.54
N VAL A 66 5.08 -8.12 -17.49
CA VAL A 66 4.16 -6.99 -17.62
C VAL A 66 4.33 -6.00 -16.46
N ILE A 67 4.48 -6.48 -15.22
CA ILE A 67 4.74 -5.63 -14.05
C ILE A 67 6.07 -4.88 -14.22
N GLU A 68 7.15 -5.60 -14.53
CA GLU A 68 8.49 -5.02 -14.70
C GLU A 68 8.49 -3.95 -15.80
N ALA A 69 7.85 -4.21 -16.94
CA ALA A 69 7.77 -3.26 -18.05
C ALA A 69 6.96 -1.98 -17.72
N HIS A 70 6.06 -2.02 -16.73
CA HIS A 70 5.22 -0.89 -16.32
C HIS A 70 5.65 -0.28 -14.98
N SER A 71 6.85 -0.60 -14.51
CA SER A 71 7.40 -0.10 -13.26
C SER A 71 8.71 0.63 -13.53
N GLN A 72 8.87 1.84 -12.98
CA GLN A 72 10.15 2.57 -13.06
C GLN A 72 11.26 1.85 -12.31
N GLU A 73 10.89 1.15 -11.23
CA GLU A 73 11.80 0.36 -10.42
C GLU A 73 11.12 -0.97 -10.09
N PHE A 74 11.85 -2.07 -10.30
CA PHE A 74 11.39 -3.43 -10.03
C PHE A 74 12.39 -4.12 -9.11
N GLN A 75 11.96 -4.53 -7.92
CA GLN A 75 12.80 -5.19 -6.92
C GLN A 75 12.24 -6.56 -6.54
N ALA A 76 12.93 -7.62 -6.94
CA ALA A 76 12.61 -8.98 -6.50
C ALA A 76 13.35 -9.31 -5.20
N PHE A 77 12.61 -9.77 -4.19
CA PHE A 77 13.12 -10.23 -2.91
C PHE A 77 12.92 -11.74 -2.75
N PRO A 78 13.75 -12.43 -1.95
CA PRO A 78 13.47 -13.81 -1.60
C PRO A 78 12.15 -13.93 -0.82
N SER A 79 11.52 -15.11 -0.92
CA SER A 79 10.30 -15.42 -0.16
C SER A 79 10.59 -15.59 1.34
N GLU A 80 11.77 -16.11 1.68
CA GLU A 80 12.24 -16.19 3.06
C GLU A 80 12.83 -14.85 3.51
N LYS A 81 12.06 -14.10 4.31
CA LYS A 81 12.41 -12.80 4.87
C LYS A 81 11.57 -12.51 6.12
N ASP A 82 12.04 -11.58 6.96
CA ASP A 82 11.35 -11.21 8.20
C ASP A 82 10.11 -10.32 7.94
N ASP A 83 10.08 -9.63 6.80
CA ASP A 83 9.02 -8.69 6.44
C ASP A 83 8.09 -9.23 5.36
N THR A 84 6.79 -8.94 5.49
CA THR A 84 5.85 -9.12 4.39
C THR A 84 6.17 -8.13 3.27
N ASP A 85 5.83 -8.47 2.03
CA ASP A 85 6.00 -7.56 0.90
C ASP A 85 5.23 -6.24 1.08
N GLY A 86 4.09 -6.27 1.79
CA GLY A 86 3.37 -5.06 2.18
C GLY A 86 4.16 -4.17 3.15
N HIS A 87 4.83 -4.76 4.14
CA HIS A 87 5.68 -4.02 5.07
C HIS A 87 6.91 -3.44 4.38
N LEU A 88 7.57 -4.21 3.51
CA LEU A 88 8.70 -3.73 2.71
C LEU A 88 8.28 -2.55 1.82
N ALA A 89 7.13 -2.66 1.15
CA ALA A 89 6.61 -1.60 0.31
C ALA A 89 6.34 -0.31 1.08
N LEU A 90 5.76 -0.43 2.29
CA LEU A 90 5.52 0.71 3.16
C LEU A 90 6.83 1.34 3.63
N ASP A 91 7.81 0.54 4.05
CA ASP A 91 9.11 1.02 4.53
C ASP A 91 9.89 1.76 3.45
N MET A 92 9.92 1.21 2.24
CA MET A 92 10.54 1.83 1.08
C MET A 92 9.82 3.11 0.66
N ALA A 93 8.49 3.13 0.67
CA ALA A 93 7.69 4.33 0.40
C ALA A 93 7.98 5.43 1.42
N MET A 94 8.00 5.11 2.72
CA MET A 94 8.29 6.06 3.79
C MET A 94 9.73 6.59 3.74
N THR A 95 10.67 5.75 3.31
CA THR A 95 12.07 6.17 3.14
C THR A 95 12.25 7.09 1.94
N ARG A 96 11.58 6.80 0.81
CA ARG A 96 11.74 7.52 -0.45
C ARG A 96 10.97 8.83 -0.48
N TRP A 97 9.76 8.85 0.09
CA TRP A 97 8.87 10.00 0.08
C TRP A 97 8.40 10.36 1.50
N PRO A 98 9.31 10.72 2.42
CA PRO A 98 9.02 10.85 3.84
C PRO A 98 7.91 11.86 4.18
N GLU A 99 7.64 12.82 3.30
CA GLU A 99 6.62 13.85 3.49
C GLU A 99 5.27 13.55 2.81
N ALA A 100 5.12 12.39 2.17
CA ALA A 100 3.85 12.00 1.53
C ALA A 100 2.82 11.52 2.56
N ASP A 101 1.54 11.66 2.20
CA ASP A 101 0.45 10.90 2.83
C ASP A 101 0.39 9.49 2.23
N TYR A 102 0.29 8.46 3.07
CA TYR A 102 0.35 7.06 2.62
C TYR A 102 -1.03 6.44 2.62
N VAL A 103 -1.43 5.84 1.50
CA VAL A 103 -2.69 5.11 1.38
C VAL A 103 -2.40 3.67 1.00
N ALA A 104 -2.55 2.78 1.98
CA ALA A 104 -2.25 1.36 1.85
C ALA A 104 -3.53 0.56 1.57
N LEU A 105 -3.62 0.03 0.36
CA LEU A 105 -4.76 -0.67 -0.22
C LEU A 105 -4.57 -2.19 -0.14
N GLY A 106 -5.58 -2.89 0.38
CA GLY A 106 -5.57 -4.36 0.49
C GLY A 106 -4.84 -4.92 1.74
N PHE A 107 -4.53 -4.06 2.70
CA PHE A 107 -3.82 -4.41 3.95
C PHE A 107 -4.74 -5.00 5.03
N LEU A 108 -6.07 -4.91 4.88
CA LEU A 108 -7.01 -5.33 5.93
C LEU A 108 -7.55 -6.76 5.72
N GLY A 109 -7.45 -7.30 4.51
CA GLY A 109 -7.82 -8.68 4.19
C GLY A 109 -9.33 -8.95 4.31
N GLU A 110 -10.19 -7.99 3.94
CA GLU A 110 -11.63 -8.13 4.07
C GLU A 110 -12.17 -9.35 3.28
N ARG A 111 -13.17 -10.02 3.84
CA ARG A 111 -13.89 -11.17 3.26
C ARG A 111 -13.05 -12.43 3.02
N GLY A 112 -12.30 -12.84 4.04
CA GLY A 112 -11.62 -14.14 4.07
C GLY A 112 -10.13 -14.09 3.69
N GLY A 113 -9.50 -12.92 3.87
CA GLY A 113 -8.05 -12.79 3.82
C GLY A 113 -7.33 -13.43 5.01
N ARG A 114 -6.03 -13.18 5.08
CA ARG A 114 -5.14 -13.68 6.14
C ARG A 114 -5.28 -12.84 7.42
N LEU A 115 -5.93 -13.40 8.45
CA LEU A 115 -6.11 -12.73 9.76
C LEU A 115 -4.76 -12.33 10.39
N ASP A 116 -3.75 -13.18 10.23
CA ASP A 116 -2.38 -12.92 10.66
C ASP A 116 -1.78 -11.69 9.96
N HIS A 117 -2.05 -11.49 8.67
CA HIS A 117 -1.64 -10.26 7.95
C HIS A 117 -2.38 -9.03 8.48
N PHE A 118 -3.69 -9.14 8.71
CA PHE A 118 -4.47 -8.05 9.31
C PHE A 118 -3.85 -7.63 10.65
N LEU A 119 -3.60 -8.57 11.55
CA LEU A 119 -3.00 -8.27 12.86
C LEU A 119 -1.59 -7.67 12.73
N ALA A 120 -0.76 -8.19 11.83
CA ALA A 120 0.56 -7.64 11.55
C ALA A 120 0.49 -6.18 11.10
N ASN A 121 -0.46 -5.84 10.22
CA ASN A 121 -0.69 -4.48 9.72
C ASN A 121 -1.25 -3.54 10.79
N ILE A 122 -2.11 -4.02 11.70
CA ILE A 122 -2.55 -3.21 12.85
C ILE A 122 -1.39 -2.95 13.82
N TRP A 123 -0.47 -3.90 13.98
CA TRP A 123 0.70 -3.76 14.85
C TRP A 123 1.87 -2.97 14.26
N LEU A 124 1.72 -2.37 13.07
CA LEU A 124 2.67 -1.39 12.53
C LEU A 124 2.99 -0.29 13.56
N VAL A 125 2.02 0.08 14.39
CA VAL A 125 2.15 1.06 15.47
C VAL A 125 3.22 0.75 16.51
N HIS A 126 3.69 -0.49 16.59
CA HIS A 126 4.72 -0.90 17.54
C HIS A 126 6.12 -0.94 16.92
N GLN A 127 6.25 -0.69 15.62
CA GLN A 127 7.53 -0.73 14.92
C GLN A 127 8.14 0.68 14.86
N PRO A 128 9.33 0.92 15.42
CA PRO A 128 9.96 2.25 15.45
C PRO A 128 10.16 2.88 14.06
N ARG A 129 10.46 2.07 13.04
CA ARG A 129 10.70 2.54 11.67
C ARG A 129 9.50 3.23 11.02
N PHE A 130 8.27 2.88 11.43
CA PHE A 130 7.06 3.47 10.84
C PHE A 130 6.54 4.70 11.59
N GLN A 131 7.05 4.99 12.79
CA GLN A 131 6.48 6.02 13.66
C GLN A 131 6.38 7.40 12.99
N ALA A 132 7.40 7.80 12.22
CA ALA A 132 7.44 9.10 11.56
C ALA A 132 6.41 9.26 10.43
N GLY A 133 5.91 8.16 9.86
CA GLY A 133 4.91 8.18 8.79
C GLY A 133 3.53 7.73 9.25
N LEU A 134 3.41 7.19 10.47
CA LEU A 134 2.22 6.48 10.93
C LEU A 134 0.97 7.37 11.01
N SER A 135 1.11 8.61 11.48
CA SER A 135 0.01 9.59 11.55
C SER A 135 -0.51 10.03 10.17
N ARG A 136 0.27 9.81 9.12
CA ARG A 136 -0.05 10.06 7.71
C ARG A 136 -0.50 8.80 6.96
N LEU A 137 -0.49 7.64 7.61
CA LEU A 137 -0.90 6.37 7.02
C LEU A 137 -2.40 6.13 7.19
N SER A 138 -3.06 5.83 6.08
CA SER A 138 -4.41 5.26 6.05
C SER A 138 -4.36 3.86 5.42
N LEU A 139 -4.86 2.86 6.14
CA LEU A 139 -5.17 1.55 5.55
C LEU A 139 -6.60 1.60 5.04
N LEU A 140 -6.83 1.26 3.77
CA LEU A 140 -8.13 1.38 3.14
C LEU A 140 -8.48 0.10 2.39
N GLU A 141 -9.72 -0.32 2.59
CA GLU A 141 -10.42 -1.33 1.79
C GLU A 141 -11.86 -0.88 1.53
N ALA A 142 -12.59 -1.64 0.70
CA ALA A 142 -13.87 -1.21 0.16
C ALA A 142 -14.91 -0.78 1.22
N HIS A 143 -14.85 -1.36 2.42
CA HIS A 143 -15.79 -1.03 3.50
C HIS A 143 -15.10 -0.66 4.82
N HIS A 144 -13.78 -0.52 4.82
CA HIS A 144 -13.01 -0.30 6.05
C HIS A 144 -11.90 0.72 5.82
N LYS A 145 -11.79 1.66 6.74
CA LYS A 145 -10.69 2.62 6.81
C LYS A 145 -10.09 2.60 8.21
N VAL A 146 -8.79 2.41 8.29
CA VAL A 146 -8.01 2.49 9.53
C VAL A 146 -7.02 3.64 9.42
N ARG A 147 -6.99 4.51 10.43
CA ARG A 147 -6.01 5.57 10.59
C ARG A 147 -5.36 5.44 11.95
N PHE A 148 -4.11 5.86 12.05
CA PHE A 148 -3.37 5.89 13.30
C PHE A 148 -3.28 7.33 13.79
N LEU A 149 -3.56 7.54 15.08
CA LEU A 149 -3.58 8.86 15.70
C LEU A 149 -2.56 8.90 16.83
N GLU A 150 -1.76 9.95 16.87
CA GLU A 150 -0.84 10.21 17.97
C GLU A 150 -1.59 10.64 19.23
N PRO A 151 -0.98 10.56 20.43
CA PRO A 151 -1.57 11.11 21.64
C PRO A 151 -1.93 12.59 21.48
N GLY A 152 -3.19 12.95 21.72
CA GLY A 152 -3.64 14.33 21.59
C GLY A 152 -5.15 14.46 21.40
N HIS A 153 -5.58 15.67 21.03
CA HIS A 153 -6.96 15.97 20.67
C HIS A 153 -7.10 15.96 19.15
N HIS A 154 -8.05 15.17 18.65
CA HIS A 154 -8.32 15.02 17.23
C HIS A 154 -9.78 15.35 16.95
N VAL A 155 -10.04 16.00 15.81
CA VAL A 155 -11.39 16.21 15.29
C VAL A 155 -11.52 15.35 14.04
N LEU A 156 -12.47 14.42 14.05
CA LEU A 156 -12.73 13.53 12.94
C LEU A 156 -14.04 13.94 12.27
N ALA A 157 -14.00 14.11 10.95
CA ALA A 157 -15.21 14.19 10.15
C ALA A 157 -15.75 12.77 9.92
N TYR A 158 -17.07 12.64 9.83
CA TYR A 158 -17.67 11.39 9.38
C TYR A 158 -17.41 11.23 7.88
N GLU A 159 -16.68 10.18 7.52
CA GLU A 159 -16.36 9.79 6.15
C GLU A 159 -16.95 8.40 5.91
N PRO A 160 -18.09 8.27 5.19
CA PRO A 160 -18.64 6.96 4.88
C PRO A 160 -17.67 6.18 3.97
N CYS A 161 -17.51 4.90 4.25
CA CYS A 161 -16.82 3.95 3.37
C CYS A 161 -17.82 3.36 2.37
#